data_AF-A0A7V2IAI2-F1
#
_entry.id   AF-A0A7V2IAI2-F1
#
_cell.length_a   1.000
_cell.length_b   1.000
_cell.length_c   1.000
_cell.angle_alpha   90.00
_cell.angle_beta   90.00
_cell.angle_gamma   90.00
#
_symmetry.space_group_name_H-M   'P 1'
#
loop_
_entity.id
_entity.type
_entity.pdbx_description
1 polymer ?
#
loop_
_entity_poly.entity_id
_entity_poly.type
_entity_poly.pdbx_seq_one_letter_code
_entity_poly.pdbx_strand_id
1 'polypeptide(L)'
;MPRKEETPMLRALLALFGILLTVGTLADAASGETVVLTHKAREVTITLKSNRAQLTKGRNTFVLEFTAADNSPVDVGRVTFHTTMPMPGMAPMVADATLTREGPGRYRGTIEFPDPGTRQVTVSWDGPAGKGTARFSLPVR
;
A
#
# COMPACT_ATOMS: atom_id res chain seq x y z
N MET A 1 -26.78 70.83 14.76
CA MET A 1 -25.65 69.88 14.89
C MET A 1 -24.70 70.45 15.93
N PRO A 2 -24.21 69.69 16.94
CA PRO A 2 -23.51 68.41 16.78
C PRO A 2 -23.88 67.24 17.75
N ARG A 3 -23.67 66.03 17.21
CA ARG A 3 -23.23 64.72 17.74
C ARG A 3 -23.47 64.29 19.21
N LYS A 4 -24.25 63.21 19.36
CA LYS A 4 -24.32 62.27 20.51
C LYS A 4 -23.22 61.21 20.42
N GLU A 5 -22.87 60.61 21.56
CA GLU A 5 -22.65 59.16 21.83
C GLU A 5 -21.94 59.05 23.21
N GLU A 6 -22.63 58.86 24.33
CA GLU A 6 -23.22 57.63 24.91
C GLU A 6 -22.18 56.57 25.35
N THR A 7 -21.84 56.58 26.64
CA THR A 7 -21.32 55.48 27.47
C THR A 7 -22.45 54.96 28.37
N PRO A 8 -22.32 53.89 29.21
CA PRO A 8 -21.47 52.69 29.20
C PRO A 8 -22.29 51.39 29.54
N MET A 9 -21.60 50.27 29.82
CA MET A 9 -21.95 49.16 30.76
C MET A 9 -22.00 47.73 30.20
N LEU A 10 -20.89 47.02 30.43
CA LEU A 10 -20.78 45.74 31.16
C LEU A 10 -22.10 45.01 31.52
N ARG A 11 -22.42 43.88 30.85
CA ARG A 11 -23.07 42.69 31.45
C ARG A 11 -22.70 41.40 30.71
N ALA A 12 -22.29 40.42 31.49
CA ALA A 12 -21.87 39.06 31.13
C ALA A 12 -23.02 38.17 30.62
N LEU A 13 -22.73 37.13 29.80
CA LEU A 13 -23.14 35.74 30.05
C LEU A 13 -22.54 34.74 29.04
N LEU A 14 -22.34 33.50 29.53
CA LEU A 14 -21.80 32.28 28.92
C LEU A 14 -22.46 31.84 27.60
N ALA A 15 -21.67 31.19 26.73
CA ALA A 15 -22.11 30.04 25.94
C ALA A 15 -20.96 29.03 25.79
N LEU A 16 -21.13 27.88 26.45
CA LEU A 16 -20.35 26.65 26.37
C LEU A 16 -20.99 25.73 25.29
N PHE A 17 -20.20 24.81 24.71
CA PHE A 17 -20.50 23.80 23.66
C PHE A 17 -20.19 24.25 22.22
N GLY A 18 -19.42 23.53 21.40
CA GLY A 18 -18.83 22.21 21.58
C GLY A 18 -18.12 21.70 20.31
N ILE A 19 -17.39 20.61 20.53
CA ILE A 19 -16.89 19.63 19.54
C ILE A 19 -15.61 20.03 18.81
N LEU A 20 -14.50 19.74 19.49
CA LEU A 20 -13.21 19.44 18.87
C LEU A 20 -13.39 18.14 18.07
N LEU A 21 -13.46 18.25 16.74
CA LEU A 21 -13.41 17.09 15.83
C LEU A 21 -12.02 16.45 15.97
N THR A 22 -11.95 15.41 16.79
CA THR A 22 -10.88 14.42 16.75
C THR A 22 -10.90 13.80 15.35
N VAL A 23 -9.98 14.22 14.49
CA VAL A 23 -9.69 13.51 13.25
C VAL A 23 -9.22 12.12 13.67
N GLY A 24 -10.07 11.13 13.37
CA GLY A 24 -9.78 9.74 13.65
C GLY A 24 -8.52 9.31 12.93
N THR A 25 -7.53 8.85 13.69
CA THR A 25 -6.47 7.99 13.18
C THR A 25 -7.10 6.68 12.73
N LEU A 26 -7.48 6.60 11.46
CA LEU A 26 -7.85 5.34 10.85
C LEU A 26 -6.58 4.57 10.51
N ALA A 27 -6.53 3.37 11.11
CA ALA A 27 -5.72 2.22 10.75
C ALA A 27 -4.21 2.32 10.99
N ASP A 28 -3.77 1.60 12.02
CA ASP A 28 -2.89 0.48 11.73
C ASP A 28 -3.52 -0.76 12.35
N ALA A 29 -4.44 -1.38 11.62
CA ALA A 29 -4.72 -2.79 11.86
C ALA A 29 -3.45 -3.52 11.43
N ALA A 30 -2.48 -3.58 12.34
CA ALA A 30 -1.32 -4.44 12.28
C ALA A 30 -1.84 -5.89 12.31
N SER A 31 -2.41 -6.30 11.19
CA SER A 31 -2.43 -7.68 10.75
C SER A 31 -1.00 -8.18 10.93
N GLY A 32 -0.79 -9.41 11.40
CA GLY A 32 0.54 -9.99 11.66
C GLY A 32 1.41 -10.20 10.40
N GLU A 33 1.34 -9.26 9.46
CA GLU A 33 2.00 -9.16 8.19
C GLU A 33 3.22 -8.25 8.38
N THR A 34 4.41 -8.79 8.15
CA THR A 34 5.69 -8.09 8.14
C THR A 34 6.01 -7.62 6.72
N VAL A 35 6.59 -6.43 6.59
CA VAL A 35 7.08 -5.91 5.31
C VAL A 35 8.26 -6.77 4.83
N VAL A 36 8.14 -7.34 3.63
CA VAL A 36 9.18 -8.09 2.94
C VAL A 36 10.02 -7.17 2.06
N LEU A 37 9.35 -6.29 1.31
CA LEU A 37 9.99 -5.39 0.36
C LEU A 37 9.10 -4.18 0.07
N THR A 38 9.71 -3.02 -0.11
CA THR A 38 9.05 -1.81 -0.60
C THR A 38 9.77 -1.34 -1.86
N HIS A 39 9.01 -1.01 -2.90
CA HIS A 39 9.52 -0.53 -4.17
C HIS A 39 8.72 0.67 -4.66
N LYS A 40 9.40 1.80 -4.91
CA LYS A 40 8.76 3.00 -5.46
C LYS A 40 8.73 2.92 -6.99
N ALA A 41 7.54 3.08 -7.58
CA ALA A 41 7.33 3.08 -9.01
C ALA A 41 6.53 4.33 -9.44
N ARG A 42 7.24 5.34 -9.95
CA ARG A 42 6.67 6.66 -10.30
C ARG A 42 5.90 7.27 -9.13
N GLU A 43 4.57 7.30 -9.25
CA GLU A 43 3.63 7.93 -8.31
C GLU A 43 3.07 6.96 -7.27
N VAL A 44 3.33 5.66 -7.43
CA VAL A 44 2.90 4.62 -6.47
C VAL A 44 4.09 3.99 -5.76
N THR A 45 3.87 3.61 -4.51
CA THR A 45 4.75 2.77 -3.72
C THR A 45 4.11 1.39 -3.61
N ILE A 46 4.86 0.37 -3.99
CA ILE A 46 4.45 -1.02 -3.94
C ILE A 46 5.08 -1.64 -2.70
N THR A 47 4.27 -2.12 -1.77
CA THR A 47 4.73 -2.81 -0.56
C THR A 47 4.28 -4.26 -0.60
N LEU A 48 5.26 -5.17 -0.52
CA LEU A 48 5.04 -6.60 -0.36
C LEU A 48 5.14 -6.95 1.12
N LYS A 49 4.08 -7.52 1.68
CA LYS A 49 4.01 -8.00 3.06
C LYS A 49 3.73 -9.49 3.10
N SER A 50 4.17 -10.18 4.15
CA SER A 50 3.86 -11.59 4.38
C SER A 50 3.85 -11.88 5.88
N ASN A 51 3.46 -13.08 6.32
CA ASN A 51 3.55 -13.47 7.73
C ASN A 51 5.00 -13.65 8.23
N ARG A 52 5.98 -13.50 7.33
CA ARG A 52 7.42 -13.56 7.59
C ARG A 52 8.10 -12.40 6.88
N ALA A 53 9.30 -12.05 7.33
CA ALA A 53 10.12 -11.01 6.70
C ALA A 53 10.64 -11.37 5.30
N GLN A 54 10.52 -12.63 4.88
CA GLN A 54 11.02 -13.13 3.60
C GLN A 54 10.12 -14.24 3.07
N LEU A 55 10.03 -14.35 1.74
CA LEU A 55 9.38 -15.48 1.08
C LEU A 55 10.36 -16.66 0.99
N THR A 56 9.82 -17.87 1.04
CA THR A 56 10.62 -19.10 1.07
C THR A 56 10.33 -20.03 -0.11
N LYS A 57 11.15 -21.06 -0.29
CA LYS A 57 10.77 -22.22 -1.12
C LYS A 57 9.41 -22.77 -0.68
N GLY A 58 8.63 -23.25 -1.66
CA GLY A 58 7.27 -23.75 -1.48
C GLY A 58 6.22 -22.65 -1.58
N ARG A 59 5.04 -22.94 -1.02
CA ARG A 59 3.88 -22.03 -1.08
C ARG A 59 4.02 -20.88 -0.09
N ASN A 60 3.77 -19.67 -0.59
CA ASN A 60 3.76 -18.44 0.17
C ASN A 60 2.41 -17.74 0.00
N THR A 61 1.96 -17.11 1.09
CA THR A 61 0.87 -16.14 1.07
C THR A 61 1.46 -14.77 1.38
N PHE A 62 1.07 -13.77 0.62
CA PHE A 62 1.55 -12.40 0.76
C PHE A 62 0.43 -11.40 0.51
N VAL A 63 0.69 -10.15 0.82
CA VAL A 63 -0.15 -9.02 0.50
C VAL A 63 0.67 -8.02 -0.29
N LEU A 64 0.08 -7.49 -1.36
CA LEU A 64 0.62 -6.42 -2.17
C LEU A 64 -0.23 -5.17 -1.93
N GLU A 65 0.43 -4.10 -1.50
CA GLU A 65 -0.19 -2.80 -1.27
C GLU A 65 0.37 -1.77 -2.25
N PHE A 66 -0.50 -0.93 -2.79
CA PHE A 66 -0.19 0.22 -3.62
C PHE A 66 -0.63 1.47 -2.88
N THR A 67 0.32 2.36 -2.61
CA THR A 67 0.06 3.62 -1.91
C THR A 67 0.63 4.81 -2.66
N ALA A 68 0.06 6.00 -2.46
CA ALA A 68 0.62 7.25 -2.94
C ALA A 68 1.75 7.74 -2.02
N ALA A 69 2.34 8.90 -2.34
CA ALA A 69 3.44 9.47 -1.55
C ALA A 69 3.05 9.84 -0.11
N ASP A 70 1.77 10.08 0.15
CA ASP A 70 1.20 10.36 1.47
C ASP A 70 0.75 9.09 2.22
N ASN A 71 1.07 7.91 1.68
CA ASN A 71 0.66 6.59 2.16
C ASN A 71 -0.84 6.28 2.04
N SER A 72 -1.62 7.10 1.34
CA SER A 72 -3.02 6.76 1.03
C SER A 72 -3.10 5.56 0.06
N PRO A 73 -4.04 4.62 0.23
CA PRO A 73 -4.22 3.50 -0.70
C PRO A 73 -4.62 3.98 -2.10
N VAL A 74 -4.00 3.42 -3.14
CA VAL A 74 -4.28 3.77 -4.54
C VAL A 74 -4.96 2.61 -5.25
N ASP A 75 -6.17 2.84 -5.77
CA ASP A 75 -6.85 1.83 -6.59
C ASP A 75 -6.24 1.73 -7.99
N VAL A 76 -5.28 0.82 -8.14
CA VAL A 76 -4.60 0.54 -9.40
C VAL A 76 -5.35 -0.47 -10.29
N GLY A 77 -6.55 -0.92 -9.89
CA GLY A 77 -7.40 -1.80 -10.68
C GLY A 77 -6.90 -3.25 -10.76
N ARG A 78 -6.69 -3.76 -11.97
CA ARG A 78 -6.25 -5.15 -12.19
C ARG A 78 -4.75 -5.24 -12.01
N VAL A 79 -4.26 -6.19 -11.21
CA VAL A 79 -2.83 -6.40 -10.95
C VAL A 79 -2.39 -7.80 -11.34
N THR A 80 -1.18 -7.90 -11.85
CA THR A 80 -0.47 -9.16 -12.10
C THR A 80 0.87 -9.13 -11.37
N PHE A 81 1.29 -10.28 -10.86
CA PHE A 81 2.57 -10.46 -10.20
C PHE A 81 3.24 -11.71 -10.78
N HIS A 82 4.25 -11.47 -11.60
CA HIS A 82 5.01 -12.50 -12.30
C HIS A 82 6.45 -12.48 -11.81
N THR A 83 7.09 -13.64 -11.75
CA THR A 83 8.50 -13.74 -11.37
C THR A 83 9.26 -14.63 -12.34
N THR A 84 10.51 -14.26 -12.61
CA THR A 84 11.45 -15.05 -13.41
C THR A 84 12.77 -15.21 -12.65
N MET A 85 13.48 -16.30 -12.90
CA MET A 85 14.85 -16.50 -12.45
C MET A 85 15.67 -16.96 -13.65
N PRO A 86 16.66 -16.17 -14.10
CA PRO A 86 17.48 -16.56 -15.24
C PRO A 86 18.28 -17.81 -14.91
N MET A 87 18.31 -18.75 -15.85
CA MET A 87 19.06 -20.01 -15.75
C MET A 87 20.05 -20.09 -16.91
N PRO A 88 21.38 -20.09 -16.67
CA PRO A 88 22.36 -20.20 -17.74
C PRO A 88 22.18 -21.48 -18.56
N GLY A 89 22.12 -21.36 -19.89
CA GLY A 89 22.00 -22.51 -20.80
C GLY A 89 20.65 -23.23 -20.77
N MET A 90 19.66 -22.72 -20.04
CA MET A 90 18.32 -23.31 -19.93
C MET A 90 17.23 -22.22 -20.04
N ALA A 91 15.97 -22.64 -20.15
CA ALA A 91 14.85 -21.71 -20.07
C ALA A 91 14.79 -21.06 -18.66
N PRO A 92 14.41 -19.77 -18.56
CA PRO A 92 14.23 -19.12 -17.27
C PRO A 92 13.15 -19.84 -16.45
N MET A 93 13.40 -19.94 -15.15
CA MET A 93 12.39 -20.49 -14.26
C MET A 93 11.37 -19.42 -13.91
N VAL A 94 10.09 -19.70 -14.16
CA VAL A 94 9.00 -18.74 -13.95
C VAL A 94 8.10 -19.16 -12.79
N ALA A 95 7.50 -18.20 -12.10
CA ALA A 95 6.41 -18.43 -11.17
C ALA A 95 5.46 -17.23 -11.17
N ASP A 96 4.17 -17.51 -11.34
CA ASP A 96 3.08 -16.55 -11.33
C ASP A 96 2.32 -16.61 -10.02
N ALA A 97 1.93 -15.46 -9.49
CA ALA A 97 1.05 -15.40 -8.34
C ALA A 97 -0.41 -15.30 -8.76
N THR A 98 -1.28 -15.95 -8.00
CA THR A 98 -2.72 -15.67 -8.02
C THR A 98 -2.99 -14.52 -7.06
N LEU A 99 -3.72 -13.50 -7.51
CA LEU A 99 -4.07 -12.33 -6.69
C LEU A 99 -5.59 -12.19 -6.54
N THR A 100 -6.03 -11.97 -5.30
CA THR A 100 -7.40 -11.62 -4.94
C THR A 100 -7.40 -10.20 -4.40
N ARG A 101 -8.24 -9.32 -4.97
CA ARG A 101 -8.39 -7.94 -4.50
C ARG A 101 -9.17 -7.93 -3.18
N GLU A 102 -8.61 -7.32 -2.14
CA GLU A 102 -9.25 -7.20 -0.81
C GLU A 102 -9.80 -5.79 -0.57
N GLY A 103 -9.34 -4.79 -1.32
CA GLY A 103 -9.78 -3.40 -1.22
C GLY A 103 -9.01 -2.49 -2.18
N PRO A 104 -9.26 -1.17 -2.15
CA PRO A 104 -8.47 -0.19 -2.90
C PRO A 104 -6.97 -0.36 -2.62
N GLY A 105 -6.20 -0.63 -3.67
CA GLY A 105 -4.76 -0.77 -3.59
C GLY A 105 -4.24 -1.98 -2.81
N ARG A 106 -5.09 -2.92 -2.37
CA ARG A 106 -4.67 -4.07 -1.55
C ARG A 106 -5.09 -5.40 -2.15
N TYR A 107 -4.12 -6.29 -2.33
CA TYR A 107 -4.29 -7.58 -2.99
C TYR A 107 -3.63 -8.68 -2.17
N ARG A 108 -4.38 -9.74 -1.84
CA ARG A 108 -3.81 -10.95 -1.24
C ARG A 108 -3.35 -11.89 -2.35
N GLY A 109 -2.11 -12.31 -2.27
CA GLY A 109 -1.47 -13.17 -3.24
C GLY A 109 -1.07 -14.53 -2.70
N THR A 110 -1.08 -15.54 -3.56
CA THR A 110 -0.43 -16.83 -3.34
C THR A 110 0.53 -17.12 -4.49
N ILE A 111 1.72 -17.62 -4.16
CA ILE A 111 2.74 -18.02 -5.14
C ILE A 111 3.51 -19.22 -4.60
N GLU A 112 3.96 -20.09 -5.50
CA GLU A 112 4.78 -21.25 -5.16
C GLU A 112 6.13 -21.16 -5.83
N PHE A 113 7.20 -21.15 -5.02
CA PHE A 113 8.57 -21.15 -5.53
C PHE A 113 9.14 -22.57 -5.46
N PRO A 114 9.51 -23.19 -6.60
CA PRO A 114 10.07 -24.54 -6.58
C PRO A 114 11.45 -24.57 -5.90
N ASP A 115 12.19 -23.47 -5.91
CA ASP A 115 13.55 -23.36 -5.37
C ASP A 115 13.84 -21.98 -4.77
N PRO A 116 14.80 -21.90 -3.82
CA PRO A 116 15.33 -20.63 -3.36
C PRO A 116 16.12 -19.93 -4.47
N GLY A 117 16.34 -18.63 -4.30
CA GLY A 117 17.10 -17.82 -5.25
C GLY A 117 16.45 -16.45 -5.49
N THR A 118 17.23 -15.51 -5.99
CA THR A 118 16.74 -14.17 -6.29
C THR A 118 15.87 -14.19 -7.55
N ARG A 119 14.61 -13.79 -7.39
CA ARG A 119 13.65 -13.67 -8.48
C ARG A 119 13.63 -12.25 -9.03
N GLN A 120 13.55 -12.10 -10.34
CA GLN A 120 13.16 -10.85 -11.00
C GLN A 120 11.63 -10.78 -11.06
N VAL A 121 11.05 -9.91 -10.25
CA VAL A 121 9.62 -9.68 -10.19
C VAL A 121 9.23 -8.65 -11.24
N THR A 122 8.11 -8.90 -11.91
CA THR A 122 7.38 -7.92 -12.72
C THR A 122 5.97 -7.80 -12.15
N VAL A 123 5.66 -6.62 -11.63
CA VAL A 123 4.30 -6.26 -11.22
C VAL A 123 3.72 -5.32 -12.27
N SER A 124 2.56 -5.65 -12.83
CA SER A 124 1.86 -4.76 -13.76
C SER A 124 0.45 -4.48 -13.29
N TRP A 125 -0.02 -3.25 -13.51
CA TRP A 125 -1.35 -2.80 -13.14
C TRP A 125 -2.03 -2.01 -14.25
N ASP A 126 -3.35 -2.08 -14.26
CA ASP A 126 -4.23 -1.38 -15.20
C ASP A 126 -5.56 -1.05 -14.51
N GLY A 127 -5.79 0.24 -14.27
CA GLY A 127 -6.96 0.68 -13.53
C GLY A 127 -7.22 2.19 -13.60
N PRO A 128 -8.15 2.69 -12.77
CA PRO A 128 -8.57 4.09 -12.76
C PRO A 128 -7.43 5.08 -12.47
N ALA A 129 -6.47 4.68 -11.64
CA ALA A 129 -5.26 5.45 -11.35
C ALA A 129 -4.19 5.38 -12.47
N GLY A 130 -4.49 4.73 -13.58
CA GLY A 130 -3.60 4.58 -14.73
C GLY A 130 -3.01 3.17 -14.88
N LYS A 131 -2.08 3.05 -15.84
CA LYS A 131 -1.37 1.81 -16.18
C LYS A 131 0.09 1.93 -15.80
N GLY A 132 0.68 0.82 -15.36
CA GLY A 132 2.10 0.80 -15.07
C GLY A 132 2.67 -0.59 -14.88
N THR A 133 4.00 -0.63 -14.86
CA THR A 133 4.78 -1.82 -14.59
C THR A 133 5.97 -1.44 -13.72
N ALA A 134 6.27 -2.28 -12.74
CA ALA A 134 7.45 -2.19 -11.90
C ALA A 134 8.24 -3.49 -11.99
N ARG A 135 9.58 -3.37 -11.94
CA ARG A 135 10.49 -4.52 -11.91
C ARG A 135 11.47 -4.37 -10.76
N PHE A 136 11.62 -5.42 -9.97
CA PHE A 136 12.52 -5.43 -8.81
C PHE A 136 12.99 -6.84 -8.48
N SER A 137 14.10 -6.94 -7.76
CA SER A 137 14.63 -8.21 -7.28
C SER A 137 14.01 -8.60 -5.96
N LEU A 138 13.61 -9.87 -5.82
CA LEU A 138 13.03 -10.45 -4.62
C LEU A 138 13.81 -11.70 -4.21
N PRO A 139 14.57 -11.67 -3.10
CA PRO A 139 15.21 -12.86 -2.55
C PRO A 139 14.16 -13.87 -2.06
N VAL A 140 14.28 -15.12 -2.48
CA VAL A 140 13.53 -16.27 -1.94
C VAL A 140 14.52 -17.19 -1.23
N ARG A 141 14.21 -17.64 -0.01
CA ARG A 141 15.11 -18.46 0.82
C ARG A 141 14.65 -19.89 1.06
#